data_AF-A0A7S3JIV0-F1
#
_entry.id   AF-A0A7S3JIV0-F1
#
_cell.length_a   1.000
_cell.length_b   1.000
_cell.length_c   1.000
_cell.angle_alpha   90.00
_cell.angle_beta   90.00
_cell.angle_gamma   90.00
#
_symmetry.space_group_name_H-M   'P 1'
#
loop_
_entity.id
_entity.type
_entity.pdbx_description
1 polymer ?
#
loop_
_entity_poly.entity_id
_entity_poly.type
_entity_poly.pdbx_seq_one_letter_code
_entity_poly.pdbx_strand_id
1 'polypeptide(L)'
;LEGGLEAGEANEVRFKKELDKEVPKLEQRISNCLNELGNPELDSYSTKISEAISMINLLEIEVNGIKEKGKLVNEQQRFLQVNEVYFETIDTVTNLFNLKKKLWHGLKKMLSYTEEWK
;
A
#
# COMPACT_ATOMS: atom_id res chain seq x y z
N LEU A 1 -5.87 -40.58 13.30
CA LEU A 1 -4.72 -39.77 12.85
C LEU A 1 -4.80 -39.47 11.34
N GLU A 2 -5.42 -40.33 10.53
CA GLU A 2 -5.57 -40.13 9.06
C GLU A 2 -6.42 -38.90 8.67
N GLY A 3 -7.53 -38.60 9.34
CA GLY A 3 -8.36 -37.43 9.00
C GLY A 3 -7.72 -36.05 9.26
N GLY A 4 -6.61 -35.99 9.99
CA GLY A 4 -5.85 -34.75 10.21
C GLY A 4 -4.85 -34.45 9.09
N LEU A 5 -4.36 -35.48 8.39
CA LEU A 5 -3.43 -35.36 7.28
C LEU A 5 -4.14 -34.88 6.01
N GLU A 6 -5.30 -35.45 5.70
CA GLU A 6 -6.12 -35.04 4.55
C GLU A 6 -6.63 -33.58 4.68
N ALA A 7 -6.98 -33.16 5.90
CA ALA A 7 -7.39 -31.79 6.18
C ALA A 7 -6.21 -30.80 6.08
N GLY A 8 -4.99 -31.22 6.43
CA GLY A 8 -3.77 -30.43 6.28
C GLY A 8 -3.42 -30.20 4.81
N GLU A 9 -3.41 -31.26 4.00
CA GLU A 9 -3.11 -31.19 2.56
C GLU A 9 -4.15 -30.37 1.79
N ALA A 10 -5.45 -30.51 2.13
CA ALA A 10 -6.50 -29.71 1.50
C ALA A 10 -6.36 -28.20 1.78
N ASN A 11 -5.93 -27.83 2.99
CA ASN A 11 -5.67 -26.44 3.36
C ASN A 11 -4.42 -25.89 2.67
N GLU A 12 -3.34 -26.68 2.60
CA GLU A 12 -2.10 -26.28 1.93
C GLU A 12 -2.33 -25.97 0.44
N VAL A 13 -3.03 -26.85 -0.27
CA VAL A 13 -3.38 -26.66 -1.69
C VAL A 13 -4.28 -25.45 -1.89
N ARG A 14 -5.20 -25.17 -0.95
CA ARG A 14 -6.08 -24.00 -1.01
C ARG A 14 -5.28 -22.71 -0.84
N PHE A 15 -4.43 -22.61 0.19
CA PHE A 15 -3.62 -21.42 0.42
C PHE A 15 -2.64 -21.15 -0.73
N LYS A 16 -2.05 -22.21 -1.31
CA LYS A 16 -1.17 -22.07 -2.48
C LYS A 16 -1.90 -21.46 -3.68
N LYS A 17 -3.10 -21.96 -4.01
CA LYS A 17 -3.94 -21.39 -5.08
C LYS A 17 -4.39 -19.96 -4.78
N GLU A 18 -4.55 -19.61 -3.51
CA GLU A 18 -4.89 -18.26 -3.09
C GLU A 18 -3.69 -17.32 -3.28
N LEU A 19 -2.49 -17.71 -2.83
CA LEU A 19 -1.25 -16.98 -3.05
C LEU A 19 -0.97 -16.73 -4.53
N ASP A 20 -1.10 -17.75 -5.37
CA ASP A 20 -0.88 -17.65 -6.83
C ASP A 20 -1.80 -16.60 -7.49
N LYS A 21 -2.97 -16.33 -6.89
CA LYS A 21 -3.92 -15.31 -7.36
C LYS A 21 -3.72 -13.95 -6.73
N GLU A 22 -3.37 -13.92 -5.44
CA GLU A 22 -3.34 -12.68 -4.66
C GLU A 22 -2.01 -11.94 -4.81
N VAL A 23 -0.89 -12.64 -5.01
CA VAL A 23 0.42 -12.00 -5.23
C VAL A 23 0.42 -11.11 -6.49
N PRO A 24 -0.01 -11.58 -7.69
CA PRO A 24 -0.01 -10.72 -8.88
C PRO A 24 -0.99 -9.54 -8.76
N LYS A 25 -2.13 -9.73 -8.09
CA LYS A 25 -3.08 -8.64 -7.84
C LYS A 25 -2.47 -7.58 -6.94
N LEU A 26 -1.75 -8.00 -5.89
CA LEU A 26 -1.08 -7.08 -4.98
C LEU A 26 0.01 -6.30 -5.72
N GLU A 27 0.82 -6.96 -6.56
CA GLU A 27 1.81 -6.30 -7.42
C GLU A 27 1.18 -5.27 -8.35
N GLN A 28 0.06 -5.60 -8.99
CA GLN A 28 -0.66 -4.67 -9.86
C GLN A 28 -1.19 -3.46 -9.08
N ARG A 29 -1.77 -3.67 -7.89
CA ARG A 29 -2.24 -2.58 -7.02
C ARG A 29 -1.09 -1.67 -6.59
N ILE A 30 0.05 -2.24 -6.22
CA ILE A 30 1.27 -1.50 -5.91
C ILE A 30 1.71 -0.66 -7.10
N SER A 31 1.80 -1.25 -8.29
CA SER A 31 2.18 -0.53 -9.51
C SER A 31 1.23 0.62 -9.83
N ASN A 32 -0.08 0.40 -9.71
CA ASN A 32 -1.07 1.44 -9.94
C ASN A 32 -0.93 2.58 -8.92
N CYS A 33 -0.76 2.24 -7.64
CA CYS A 33 -0.58 3.23 -6.58
C CYS A 33 0.71 4.04 -6.78
N LEU A 34 1.81 3.41 -7.21
CA LEU A 34 3.05 4.13 -7.56
C LEU A 34 2.83 5.11 -8.72
N ASN A 35 2.10 4.70 -9.75
CA ASN A 35 1.80 5.57 -10.89
C ASN A 35 0.95 6.78 -10.46
N GLU A 36 -0.05 6.58 -9.61
CA GLU A 36 -0.87 7.68 -9.09
C GLU A 36 -0.08 8.60 -8.15
N LEU A 37 0.77 8.04 -7.30
CA LEU A 37 1.70 8.81 -6.47
C LEU A 37 2.68 9.61 -7.35
N GLY A 38 3.08 9.07 -8.51
CA GLY A 38 3.90 9.74 -9.51
C GLY A 38 3.15 10.76 -10.39
N ASN A 39 1.87 11.04 -10.10
CA ASN A 39 1.11 12.05 -10.83
C ASN A 39 1.81 13.43 -10.73
N PRO A 40 2.13 14.09 -11.85
CA PRO A 40 2.79 15.41 -11.87
C PRO A 40 2.07 16.49 -11.06
N GLU A 41 0.75 16.40 -10.89
CA GLU A 41 -0.01 17.33 -10.06
C GLU A 41 0.40 17.27 -8.59
N LEU A 42 0.83 16.11 -8.09
CA LEU A 42 1.33 15.96 -6.72
C LEU A 42 2.76 16.48 -6.54
N ASP A 43 3.44 16.82 -7.63
CA ASP A 43 4.82 17.36 -7.64
C ASP A 43 4.89 18.81 -8.15
N SER A 44 3.77 19.36 -8.65
CA SER A 44 3.72 20.73 -9.14
C SER A 44 3.39 21.73 -8.04
N TYR A 45 4.12 22.85 -8.02
CA TYR A 45 3.83 24.00 -7.16
C TYR A 45 2.55 24.74 -7.55
N SER A 46 2.05 24.54 -8.78
CA SER A 46 0.83 25.20 -9.28
C SER A 46 -0.45 24.52 -8.79
N THR A 47 -0.35 23.31 -8.25
CA THR A 47 -1.49 22.55 -7.74
C THR A 47 -2.02 23.19 -6.47
N LYS A 48 -3.35 23.33 -6.37
CA LYS A 48 -3.94 23.86 -5.14
C LYS A 48 -3.74 22.85 -4.01
N ILE A 49 -3.31 23.35 -2.86
CA ILE A 49 -3.04 22.51 -1.67
C ILE A 49 -4.25 21.66 -1.28
N SER A 50 -5.47 22.19 -1.38
CA SER A 50 -6.70 21.44 -1.08
C SER A 50 -6.94 20.27 -2.03
N GLU A 51 -6.64 20.46 -3.33
CA GLU A 51 -6.79 19.43 -4.36
C GLU A 51 -5.75 18.32 -4.15
N ALA A 52 -4.49 18.70 -3.95
CA ALA A 52 -3.41 17.75 -3.65
C ALA A 52 -3.69 16.94 -2.36
N ILE A 53 -4.16 17.57 -1.29
CA ILE A 53 -4.54 16.87 -0.06
C ILE A 53 -5.70 15.91 -0.30
N SER A 54 -6.69 16.30 -1.12
CA SER A 54 -7.80 15.41 -1.45
C SER A 54 -7.32 14.17 -2.20
N MET A 55 -6.41 14.32 -3.15
CA MET A 55 -5.80 13.19 -3.86
C MET A 55 -5.01 12.28 -2.92
N ILE A 56 -4.19 12.87 -2.03
CA ILE A 56 -3.43 12.12 -1.02
C ILE A 56 -4.37 11.32 -0.09
N ASN A 57 -5.49 11.90 0.33
CA ASN A 57 -6.43 11.19 1.22
C ASN A 57 -7.11 10.01 0.52
N LEU A 58 -7.37 10.09 -0.79
CA LEU A 58 -7.86 8.95 -1.57
C LEU A 58 -6.79 7.85 -1.66
N LEU A 59 -5.55 8.23 -1.92
CA LEU A 59 -4.42 7.29 -1.98
C LEU A 59 -4.12 6.62 -0.64
N GLU A 60 -4.43 7.26 0.49
CA GLU A 60 -4.24 6.69 1.82
C GLU A 60 -5.01 5.37 2.01
N ILE A 61 -6.25 5.31 1.51
CA ILE A 61 -7.08 4.12 1.59
C ILE A 61 -6.39 2.97 0.85
N GLU A 62 -5.88 3.24 -0.35
CA GLU A 62 -5.24 2.23 -1.19
C GLU A 62 -3.90 1.76 -0.60
N VAL A 63 -3.06 2.68 -0.13
CA VAL A 63 -1.79 2.36 0.53
C VAL A 63 -2.01 1.49 1.77
N ASN A 64 -3.01 1.81 2.59
CA ASN A 64 -3.34 1.00 3.76
C ASN A 64 -3.83 -0.40 3.36
N GLY A 65 -4.69 -0.48 2.33
CA GLY A 65 -5.15 -1.76 1.78
C GLY A 65 -4.02 -2.63 1.23
N ILE A 66 -3.03 -2.03 0.57
CA ILE A 66 -1.81 -2.71 0.11
C ILE A 66 -1.02 -3.26 1.30
N LYS A 67 -0.82 -2.47 2.36
CA LYS A 67 -0.06 -2.89 3.54
C LYS A 67 -0.73 -4.04 4.28
N GLU A 68 -2.04 -3.95 4.49
CA GLU A 68 -2.81 -5.02 5.16
C GLU A 68 -2.79 -6.30 4.33
N LYS A 69 -3.00 -6.19 3.02
CA LYS A 69 -2.98 -7.35 2.14
C LYS A 69 -1.60 -7.98 2.04
N GLY A 70 -0.54 -7.19 1.99
CA GLY A 70 0.85 -7.68 2.01
C GLY A 70 1.18 -8.44 3.29
N LYS A 71 0.71 -7.98 4.46
CA LYS A 71 0.85 -8.73 5.72
C LYS A 71 0.17 -10.09 5.65
N LEU A 72 -1.08 -10.13 5.17
CA LEU A 72 -1.82 -11.38 5.04
C LEU A 72 -1.13 -12.38 4.09
N VAL A 73 -0.63 -11.89 2.95
CA VAL A 73 0.11 -12.71 1.98
C VAL A 73 1.39 -13.26 2.60
N ASN A 74 2.16 -12.44 3.32
CA ASN A 74 3.37 -12.89 4.03
C ASN A 74 3.06 -13.93 5.11
N GLU A 75 1.98 -13.75 5.87
CA GLU A 75 1.52 -14.74 6.86
C GLU A 75 1.17 -16.08 6.22
N GLN A 76 0.46 -16.05 5.09
CA GLN A 76 0.13 -17.25 4.31
C GLN A 76 1.39 -17.94 3.75
N GLN A 77 2.37 -17.18 3.27
CA GLN A 77 3.65 -17.72 2.79
C GLN A 77 4.45 -18.39 3.91
N ARG A 78 4.49 -17.77 5.11
CA ARG A 78 5.11 -18.36 6.31
C ARG A 78 4.46 -19.65 6.73
N PHE A 79 3.13 -19.69 6.76
CA PHE A 79 2.38 -20.90 7.10
C PHE A 79 2.73 -22.07 6.18
N LEU A 80 2.85 -21.80 4.88
CA LEU A 80 3.19 -22.79 3.86
C LEU A 80 4.69 -23.11 3.77
N GLN A 81 5.53 -22.45 4.57
CA GLN A 81 7.00 -22.56 4.49
C GLN A 81 7.55 -22.36 3.07
N VAL A 82 6.85 -21.56 2.26
CA VAL A 82 7.32 -21.17 0.93
C VAL A 82 8.19 -19.93 1.05
N ASN A 83 9.06 -19.70 0.07
CA ASN A 83 9.88 -18.50 0.04
C ASN A 83 8.99 -17.25 0.16
N GLU A 84 9.24 -16.43 1.18
CA GLU A 84 8.57 -15.14 1.34
C GLU A 84 8.87 -14.29 0.10
N VAL A 85 7.82 -13.80 -0.55
CA VAL A 85 8.00 -12.79 -1.60
C VAL A 85 8.23 -11.47 -0.88
N TYR A 86 9.48 -11.01 -0.88
CA TYR A 86 9.80 -9.72 -0.28
C TYR A 86 9.29 -8.61 -1.19
N PHE A 87 8.21 -7.95 -0.76
CA PHE A 87 7.65 -6.81 -1.48
C PHE A 87 8.40 -5.51 -1.13
N GLU A 88 9.63 -5.36 -1.62
CA GLU A 88 10.40 -4.10 -1.53
C GLU A 88 9.58 -2.89 -2.04
N THR A 89 8.65 -3.17 -2.94
CA THR A 89 7.72 -2.22 -3.55
C THR A 89 6.63 -1.72 -2.59
N ILE A 90 6.22 -2.47 -1.55
CA ILE A 90 5.24 -2.01 -0.54
C ILE A 90 5.87 -0.92 0.34
N ASP A 91 7.10 -1.14 0.79
CA ASP A 91 7.83 -0.13 1.57
C ASP A 91 8.10 1.11 0.74
N THR A 92 8.45 0.92 -0.53
CA THR A 92 8.62 2.01 -1.50
C THR A 92 7.33 2.86 -1.64
N VAL A 93 6.18 2.22 -1.90
CA VAL A 93 4.86 2.89 -1.97
C VAL A 93 4.57 3.64 -0.67
N THR A 94 4.75 2.97 0.46
CA THR A 94 4.46 3.53 1.79
C THR A 94 5.31 4.77 2.07
N ASN A 95 6.60 4.70 1.77
CA ASN A 95 7.54 5.79 2.00
C ASN A 95 7.25 6.97 1.09
N LEU A 96 6.99 6.74 -0.20
CA LEU A 96 6.65 7.78 -1.15
C LEU A 96 5.34 8.48 -0.76
N PHE A 97 4.31 7.70 -0.41
CA PHE A 97 3.05 8.23 0.10
C PHE A 97 3.26 9.10 1.34
N ASN A 98 4.01 8.61 2.34
CA ASN A 98 4.27 9.34 3.57
C ASN A 98 5.03 10.65 3.32
N LEU A 99 5.98 10.64 2.39
CA LEU A 99 6.72 11.84 1.98
C LEU A 99 5.77 12.89 1.39
N LYS A 100 4.97 12.50 0.39
CA LYS A 100 4.02 13.41 -0.27
C LYS A 100 2.96 13.92 0.70
N LYS A 101 2.42 13.04 1.55
CA LYS A 101 1.46 13.41 2.59
C LYS A 101 2.03 14.46 3.55
N LYS A 102 3.25 14.24 4.06
CA LYS A 102 3.93 15.19 4.95
C LYS A 102 4.19 16.53 4.27
N LEU A 103 4.61 16.53 3.00
CA LEU A 103 4.86 17.74 2.25
C LEU A 103 3.59 18.59 2.10
N TRP A 104 2.51 18.03 1.57
CA TRP A 104 1.29 18.78 1.32
C TRP A 104 0.57 19.23 2.60
N HIS A 105 0.53 18.39 3.64
CA HIS A 105 -0.02 18.79 4.94
C HIS A 105 0.87 19.82 5.64
N GLY A 106 2.19 19.73 5.48
CA GLY A 106 3.15 20.71 5.97
C GLY A 106 2.92 22.08 5.34
N LEU A 107 2.72 22.15 4.02
CA LEU A 107 2.38 23.37 3.31
C LEU A 107 1.07 24.00 3.80
N LYS A 108 0.01 23.20 3.97
CA LYS A 108 -1.26 23.67 4.55
C LYS A 108 -1.06 24.29 5.94
N LYS A 109 -0.28 23.63 6.79
CA LYS A 109 0.00 24.09 8.16
C LYS A 109 0.85 25.36 8.19
N MET A 110 1.80 25.50 7.25
CA MET A 110 2.58 26.72 7.12
C MET A 110 1.70 27.90 6.72
N LEU A 111 0.78 27.71 5.77
CA LEU A 111 -0.15 28.76 5.35
C LEU A 111 -1.04 29.24 6.50
N SER A 112 -1.61 28.32 7.30
CA SER A 112 -2.44 28.71 8.44
C SER A 112 -1.67 29.57 9.44
N TYR A 113 -0.39 29.26 9.69
CA TYR A 113 0.44 30.11 10.54
C TYR A 113 0.71 31.48 9.92
N THR A 114 0.97 31.56 8.62
CA THR A 114 1.18 32.88 7.98
C THR A 114 -0.08 33.75 7.93
N GLU A 115 -1.26 33.13 7.95
CA GLU A 115 -2.55 33.85 8.05
C GLU A 115 -2.80 34.38 9.46
N GLU A 116 -2.44 33.62 10.50
CA GLU A 116 -2.54 34.06 11.91
C GLU A 116 -1.59 35.21 12.27
N TRP A 117 -0.53 35.44 11.48
CA TRP A 117 0.45 36.50 11.70
C TRP A 117 0.09 37.83 11.01
N LYS A 118 -0.94 37.84 10.17
CA LYS A 118 -1.45 39.05 9.49
C LYS A 118 -2.48 39.77 10.36
#